data_AF-A0A8J2I2B6-F1
#
_entry.id   AF-A0A8J2I2B6-F1
#
_cell.length_a   1.000
_cell.length_b   1.000
_cell.length_c   1.000
_cell.angle_alpha   90.00
_cell.angle_beta   90.00
_cell.angle_gamma   90.00
#
_symmetry.space_group_name_H-M   'P 1'
#
loop_
_entity.id
_entity.type
_entity.pdbx_description
1 polymer ?
#
loop_
_entity_poly.entity_id
_entity_poly.type
_entity_poly.pdbx_seq_one_letter_code
_entity_poly.pdbx_strand_id
1 'polypeptide(L)'
;MEGAPPSPAQHHGPPSVVGQEGMPPPAQRPRGPKLKFTPEDDQLLVDLKEKKNLTWKQIADFFPGRSSGTLQVRYCTKLKAKTTVWTDDMVVKLRNAMQEYENDRWRIISSKVGSGFSPTACKDKAEQLEAVELAAQEEEEEEEESHRQHQHQGTYSSSQMAAGPSDPGASYQ
;
A
#
# COMPACT_ATOMS: atom_id res chain seq x y z
N MET A 1 -52.81 5.96 11.42
CA MET A 1 -51.52 5.97 10.69
C MET A 1 -50.60 6.86 11.50
N GLU A 2 -49.89 6.26 12.46
CA GLU A 2 -48.46 5.88 12.36
C GLU A 2 -47.55 7.12 12.40
N GLY A 3 -46.55 7.27 13.26
CA GLY A 3 -45.92 6.35 14.21
C GLY A 3 -44.82 7.07 15.02
N ALA A 4 -44.12 6.31 15.86
CA ALA A 4 -42.89 6.68 16.57
C ALA A 4 -41.87 5.52 16.40
N PRO A 5 -40.58 5.61 16.81
CA PRO A 5 -39.53 6.66 16.81
C PRO A 5 -38.23 6.14 16.10
N PRO A 6 -37.02 6.77 16.15
CA PRO A 6 -36.09 6.58 17.30
C PRO A 6 -35.08 7.73 17.59
N SER A 7 -34.54 7.77 18.83
CA SER A 7 -33.28 8.47 19.22
C SER A 7 -32.04 7.62 18.82
N PRO A 8 -30.75 7.98 19.08
CA PRO A 8 -30.11 9.22 19.57
C PRO A 8 -28.88 9.65 18.73
N ALA A 9 -28.37 10.89 18.91
CA ALA A 9 -26.97 11.20 18.61
C ALA A 9 -26.42 12.25 19.57
N GLN A 10 -25.91 11.76 20.69
CA GLN A 10 -25.02 12.51 21.57
C GLN A 10 -23.75 12.89 20.79
N HIS A 11 -23.62 14.16 20.41
CA HIS A 11 -22.32 14.75 20.10
C HIS A 11 -21.86 15.55 21.32
N HIS A 12 -21.23 14.87 22.27
CA HIS A 12 -20.46 15.51 23.34
C HIS A 12 -19.14 16.01 22.77
N GLY A 13 -19.19 17.13 22.05
CA GLY A 13 -18.06 18.04 21.87
C GLY A 13 -18.34 19.32 22.65
N PRO A 14 -17.32 20.01 23.21
CA PRO A 14 -17.57 21.29 23.87
C PRO A 14 -18.27 22.24 22.87
N PRO A 15 -19.42 22.84 23.24
CA PRO A 15 -20.15 23.71 22.33
C PRO A 15 -19.24 24.87 21.92
N SER A 16 -19.20 25.17 20.62
CA SER A 16 -18.40 26.25 20.09
C SER A 16 -18.89 27.58 20.67
N VAL A 17 -18.07 28.21 21.51
CA VAL A 17 -18.36 29.50 22.15
C VAL A 17 -18.11 30.70 21.23
N VAL A 18 -17.77 30.46 19.96
CA VAL A 18 -17.46 31.51 18.99
C VAL A 18 -18.76 32.09 18.44
N GLY A 19 -19.22 33.20 19.03
CA GLY A 19 -20.40 33.95 18.56
C GLY A 19 -21.41 34.38 19.63
N GLN A 20 -21.18 34.10 20.92
CA GLN A 20 -22.06 34.59 21.99
C GLN A 20 -21.87 36.09 22.25
N GLU A 21 -22.98 36.81 22.42
CA GLU A 21 -23.01 38.25 22.73
C GLU A 21 -22.27 38.52 24.05
N GLY A 22 -21.20 39.33 23.99
CA GLY A 22 -20.34 39.66 25.14
C GLY A 22 -18.88 39.18 25.02
N MET A 23 -18.53 38.33 24.05
CA MET A 23 -17.14 37.93 23.78
C MET A 23 -16.44 38.90 22.81
N PRO A 24 -15.15 39.24 23.02
CA PRO A 24 -14.40 40.07 22.10
C PRO A 24 -14.38 39.42 20.71
N PRO A 25 -14.41 40.22 19.62
CA PRO A 25 -14.36 39.69 18.27
C PRO A 25 -13.15 38.77 18.12
N PRO A 26 -13.29 37.60 17.46
CA PRO A 26 -12.20 36.65 17.32
C PRO A 26 -10.98 37.37 16.75
N ALA A 27 -9.85 37.28 17.46
CA ALA A 27 -8.63 38.01 17.13
C ALA A 27 -8.33 37.86 15.63
N GLN A 28 -8.15 38.99 14.95
CA GLN A 28 -7.82 39.00 13.53
C GLN A 28 -6.51 38.23 13.37
N ARG A 29 -6.59 37.03 12.76
CA ARG A 29 -5.40 36.22 12.53
C ARG A 29 -4.46 37.04 11.66
N PRO A 30 -3.22 37.34 12.09
CA PRO A 30 -2.27 38.02 11.23
C PRO A 30 -2.00 37.12 10.03
N ARG A 31 -2.58 37.48 8.88
CA ARG A 31 -2.33 36.81 7.60
C ARG A 31 -1.11 37.47 6.96
N GLY A 32 0.04 37.31 7.62
CA GLY A 32 1.32 37.49 6.95
C GLY A 32 1.49 36.48 5.81
N PRO A 33 2.44 36.69 4.89
CA PRO A 33 2.74 35.72 3.84
C PRO A 33 2.98 34.34 4.47
N LYS A 34 2.10 33.36 4.18
CA LYS A 34 2.25 31.98 4.66
C LYS A 34 3.47 31.38 3.96
N LEU A 35 4.62 31.44 4.60
CA LEU A 35 5.84 30.75 4.15
C LEU A 35 5.55 29.24 4.12
N LYS A 36 5.36 28.67 2.93
CA LYS A 36 5.16 27.23 2.73
C LYS A 36 6.51 26.52 2.79
N PHE A 37 6.52 25.29 3.29
CA PHE A 37 7.70 24.42 3.18
C PHE A 37 7.95 24.08 1.72
N THR A 38 9.16 24.37 1.24
CA THR A 38 9.65 23.94 -0.07
C THR A 38 10.40 22.60 0.05
N PRO A 39 10.69 21.91 -1.07
CA PRO A 39 11.55 20.72 -1.04
C PRO A 39 12.95 21.00 -0.47
N GLU A 40 13.50 22.20 -0.73
CA GLU A 40 14.80 22.62 -0.21
C GLU A 40 14.76 22.80 1.31
N ASP A 41 13.68 23.39 1.82
CA ASP A 41 13.43 23.48 3.27
C ASP A 41 13.37 22.09 3.92
N ASP A 42 12.67 21.16 3.27
CA ASP A 42 12.51 19.79 3.77
C ASP A 42 13.86 19.05 3.78
N GLN A 43 14.69 19.22 2.74
CA GLN A 43 16.03 18.63 2.69
C GLN A 43 16.95 19.21 3.77
N LEU A 44 16.94 20.54 3.94
CA LEU A 44 17.73 21.19 5.00
C LEU A 44 17.30 20.70 6.39
N LEU A 45 15.99 20.55 6.62
CA LEU A 45 15.45 20.08 7.89
C LEU A 45 15.92 18.66 8.22
N VAL A 46 15.92 17.77 7.23
CA VAL A 46 16.41 16.38 7.36
C VAL A 46 17.92 16.38 7.63
N ASP A 47 18.69 17.13 6.86
CA ASP A 47 20.15 17.17 7.00
C ASP A 47 20.60 17.67 8.38
N LEU A 48 19.98 18.74 8.87
CA LEU A 48 20.29 19.26 10.21
C LEU A 48 19.88 18.28 11.31
N LYS A 49 18.79 17.53 11.13
CA LYS A 49 18.25 16.62 12.14
C LYS A 49 18.97 15.27 12.20
N GLU A 50 19.28 14.68 11.04
CA GLU A 50 19.80 13.31 10.92
C GLU A 50 21.31 13.28 10.70
N LYS A 51 21.87 14.19 9.89
CA LYS A 51 23.31 14.20 9.61
C LYS A 51 24.09 15.00 10.66
N LYS A 52 23.58 16.17 11.05
CA LYS A 52 24.23 17.03 12.05
C LYS A 52 23.74 16.81 13.48
N ASN A 53 22.74 15.96 13.69
CA ASN A 53 22.19 15.60 15.00
C ASN A 53 21.82 16.80 15.90
N LEU A 54 21.33 17.89 15.31
CA LEU A 54 20.95 19.09 16.07
C LEU A 54 19.60 18.91 16.78
N THR A 55 19.43 19.63 17.90
CA THR A 55 18.13 19.73 18.58
C THR A 55 17.16 20.61 17.79
N TRP A 56 15.86 20.40 17.94
CA TRP A 56 14.84 21.22 17.27
C TRP A 56 14.96 22.72 17.54
N LYS A 57 15.44 23.08 18.72
CA LYS A 57 15.69 24.48 19.10
C LYS A 57 16.81 25.08 18.26
N GLN A 58 17.94 24.37 18.13
CA GLN A 58 19.07 24.81 17.29
C GLN A 58 18.70 24.81 15.80
N ILE A 59 17.87 23.86 15.35
CA ILE A 59 17.41 23.82 13.97
C ILE A 59 16.56 25.05 13.64
N ALA A 60 15.76 25.54 14.59
CA ALA A 60 14.91 26.72 14.36
C ALA A 60 15.70 27.99 14.00
N ASP A 61 16.96 28.08 14.43
CA ASP A 61 17.85 29.20 14.07
C ASP A 61 18.14 29.28 12.56
N PHE A 62 17.98 28.16 11.83
CA PHE A 62 18.14 28.09 10.37
C PHE A 62 16.83 28.30 9.59
N PHE A 63 15.69 28.41 10.27
CA PHE A 63 14.37 28.58 9.66
C PHE A 63 13.69 29.85 10.21
N PRO A 64 14.09 31.04 9.75
CA PRO A 64 13.52 32.29 10.23
C PRO A 64 12.00 32.30 10.04
N GLY A 65 11.26 32.65 11.09
CA GLY A 65 9.80 32.69 11.09
C GLY A 65 9.12 31.32 11.26
N ARG A 66 9.86 30.24 11.54
CA ARG A 66 9.30 28.94 11.93
C ARG A 66 9.74 28.56 13.33
N SER A 67 8.80 28.09 14.15
CA SER A 67 9.13 27.59 15.48
C SER A 67 9.67 26.16 15.42
N SER A 68 10.47 25.77 16.40
CA SER A 68 10.95 24.40 16.59
C SER A 68 9.81 23.37 16.59
N GLY A 69 8.66 23.70 17.18
CA GLY A 69 7.46 22.85 17.19
C GLY A 69 6.88 22.63 15.79
N THR A 70 6.80 23.68 14.96
CA THR A 70 6.35 23.55 13.57
C THR A 70 7.28 22.64 12.75
N LEU A 71 8.60 22.77 12.95
CA LEU A 71 9.59 21.94 12.28
C LEU A 71 9.52 20.47 12.72
N GLN A 72 9.35 20.21 14.01
CA GLN A 72 9.16 18.86 14.53
C GLN A 72 7.92 18.20 13.93
N VAL A 73 6.78 18.91 13.90
CA VAL A 73 5.54 18.39 13.30
C VAL A 73 5.74 18.11 11.82
N ARG A 74 6.36 19.03 11.06
CA ARG A 74 6.68 18.81 9.64
C ARG A 74 7.53 17.55 9.45
N TYR A 75 8.60 17.42 10.23
CA TYR A 75 9.51 16.29 10.14
C TYR A 75 8.79 14.97 10.43
N CYS A 76 8.12 14.84 11.58
CA CYS A 76 7.46 13.60 11.97
C CYS A 76 6.31 13.20 11.02
N THR A 77 5.55 14.16 10.48
CA THR A 77 4.36 13.88 9.67
C THR A 77 4.62 13.76 8.18
N LYS A 78 5.65 14.45 7.64
CA LYS A 78 5.88 14.54 6.19
C LYS A 78 7.22 13.99 5.74
N LEU A 79 8.24 13.94 6.60
CA LEU A 79 9.62 13.68 6.17
C LEU A 79 10.21 12.39 6.73
N LYS A 80 10.05 12.12 8.03
CA LYS A 80 10.72 11.02 8.74
C LYS A 80 10.60 9.67 8.03
N ALA A 81 9.39 9.33 7.56
CA ALA A 81 9.16 8.07 6.83
C ALA A 81 9.86 8.04 5.46
N LYS A 82 9.94 9.18 4.76
CA LYS A 82 10.61 9.29 3.45
C LYS A 82 12.13 9.21 3.56
N THR A 83 12.67 9.53 4.73
CA THR A 83 14.12 9.59 4.99
C THR A 83 14.64 8.45 5.84
N THR A 84 13.79 7.51 6.25
CA THR A 84 14.26 6.25 6.84
C THR A 84 15.06 5.50 5.78
N VAL A 85 16.39 5.56 5.92
CA VAL A 85 17.32 4.80 5.09
C VAL A 85 17.47 3.41 5.71
N TRP A 86 17.20 2.39 4.92
CA TRP A 86 17.55 1.01 5.27
C TRP A 86 19.07 0.87 5.23
N THR A 87 19.69 0.84 6.40
CA THR A 87 21.12 0.57 6.51
C THR A 87 21.39 -0.92 6.29
N ASP A 88 22.58 -1.28 5.83
CA ASP A 88 22.97 -2.70 5.65
C ASP A 88 22.75 -3.52 6.93
N ASP A 89 23.06 -2.96 8.10
CA ASP A 89 22.80 -3.59 9.40
C ASP A 89 21.30 -3.85 9.65
N MET A 90 20.43 -2.89 9.32
CA MET A 90 18.98 -3.06 9.44
C MET A 90 18.44 -4.11 8.46
N VAL A 91 19.00 -4.17 7.24
CA VAL A 91 18.64 -5.18 6.24
C VAL A 91 19.08 -6.56 6.70
N VAL A 92 20.27 -6.69 7.28
CA VAL A 92 20.75 -7.96 7.88
C VAL A 92 19.85 -8.39 9.03
N LYS A 93 19.49 -7.47 9.93
CA LYS A 93 18.53 -7.75 11.02
C LYS A 93 17.17 -8.21 10.50
N LEU A 94 16.66 -7.57 9.46
CA LEU A 94 15.41 -7.97 8.82
C LEU A 94 15.52 -9.39 8.25
N ARG A 95 16.58 -9.69 7.49
CA ARG A 95 16.80 -11.04 6.92
C ARG A 95 16.87 -12.11 8.00
N ASN A 96 17.61 -11.84 9.08
CA ASN A 96 17.69 -12.78 10.21
C ASN A 96 16.33 -12.99 10.88
N ALA A 97 15.57 -11.92 11.12
CA ALA A 97 14.24 -12.02 11.73
C ALA A 97 13.26 -12.83 10.85
N MET A 98 13.32 -12.66 9.52
CA MET A 98 12.52 -13.46 8.59
C MET A 98 12.90 -14.95 8.67
N GLN A 99 14.21 -15.25 8.66
CA GLN A 99 14.70 -16.62 8.75
C GLN A 99 14.35 -17.27 10.10
N GLU A 100 14.50 -16.56 11.21
CA GLU A 100 14.09 -17.02 12.54
C GLU A 100 12.60 -17.34 12.59
N TYR A 101 11.77 -16.46 12.03
CA TYR A 101 10.33 -16.69 11.93
C TYR A 101 10.01 -17.95 11.13
N GLU A 102 10.68 -18.19 9.99
CA GLU A 102 10.50 -19.41 9.22
C GLU A 102 10.87 -20.66 10.02
N ASN A 103 12.01 -20.65 10.73
CA ASN A 103 12.44 -21.76 11.57
C ASN A 103 11.43 -22.03 12.69
N ASP A 104 10.99 -20.98 13.38
CA ASP A 104 10.01 -21.08 14.46
C ASP A 104 8.65 -21.56 13.94
N ARG A 105 8.22 -21.09 12.76
CA ARG A 105 6.99 -21.53 12.09
C ARG A 105 7.02 -23.04 11.88
N TRP A 106 8.09 -23.58 11.31
CA TRP A 106 8.19 -25.03 11.08
C TRP A 106 8.34 -25.83 12.38
N ARG A 107 9.00 -25.28 13.40
CA ARG A 107 9.05 -25.88 14.74
C ARG A 107 7.65 -26.02 15.35
N ILE A 108 6.85 -24.97 15.26
CA ILE A 108 5.47 -24.97 15.75
C ILE A 108 4.62 -25.98 14.97
N ILE A 109 4.74 -25.99 13.64
CA ILE A 109 3.99 -26.93 12.78
C ILE A 109 4.35 -28.38 13.10
N SER A 110 5.64 -28.71 13.16
CA SER A 110 6.09 -30.06 13.53
C SER A 110 5.50 -30.51 14.87
N SER A 111 5.49 -29.64 15.88
CA SER A 111 4.86 -29.94 17.16
C SER A 111 3.35 -30.19 17.06
N LYS A 112 2.66 -29.63 16.07
CA LYS A 112 1.21 -29.82 15.85
C LYS A 112 0.90 -31.05 15.01
N VAL A 113 1.75 -31.37 14.02
CA VAL A 113 1.60 -32.55 13.15
C VAL A 113 1.89 -33.84 13.92
N GLY A 114 2.82 -33.80 14.87
CA GLY A 114 3.08 -34.89 15.80
C GLY A 114 4.57 -35.12 16.03
N SER A 115 4.91 -35.81 17.12
CA SER A 115 6.29 -36.01 17.59
C SER A 115 7.20 -36.83 16.65
N GLY A 116 6.65 -37.40 15.57
CA GLY A 116 7.39 -38.20 14.58
C GLY A 116 7.93 -37.41 13.39
N PHE A 117 7.57 -36.14 13.23
CA PHE A 117 7.96 -35.35 12.06
C PHE A 117 8.82 -34.17 12.47
N SER A 118 10.02 -34.07 11.91
CA SER A 118 10.90 -32.93 12.16
C SER A 118 10.35 -31.66 11.48
N PRO A 119 10.74 -30.46 11.96
CA PRO A 119 10.39 -29.20 11.29
C PRO A 119 10.76 -29.18 9.81
N THR A 120 11.93 -29.71 9.46
CA THR A 120 12.40 -29.85 8.08
C THR A 120 11.51 -30.78 7.28
N ALA A 121 11.13 -31.95 7.82
CA ALA A 121 10.24 -32.87 7.11
C ALA A 121 8.85 -32.26 6.85
N CYS A 122 8.34 -31.45 7.78
CA CYS A 122 7.11 -30.70 7.57
C CYS A 122 7.26 -29.62 6.49
N LYS A 123 8.40 -28.93 6.45
CA LYS A 123 8.72 -27.95 5.41
C LYS A 123 8.79 -28.61 4.03
N ASP A 124 9.59 -29.65 3.87
CA ASP A 124 9.78 -30.36 2.59
C ASP A 124 8.44 -30.91 2.07
N LYS A 125 7.59 -31.39 2.99
CA LYS A 125 6.26 -31.89 2.60
C LYS A 125 5.32 -30.77 2.17
N ALA A 126 5.36 -29.61 2.82
CA ALA A 126 4.56 -28.46 2.43
C ALA A 126 4.99 -27.91 1.06
N GLU A 127 6.30 -27.83 0.80
CA GLU A 127 6.83 -27.43 -0.52
C GLU A 127 6.37 -28.38 -1.64
N GLN A 128 6.30 -29.69 -1.36
CA GLN A 128 5.74 -30.65 -2.33
C GLN A 128 4.25 -30.43 -2.59
N LEU A 129 3.46 -30.06 -1.57
CA LEU A 129 2.04 -29.78 -1.75
C LEU A 129 1.84 -28.52 -2.60
N GLU A 130 2.58 -27.46 -2.29
CA GLU A 130 2.57 -26.20 -3.06
C GLU A 130 3.01 -26.42 -4.52
N ALA A 131 4.02 -27.25 -4.76
CA ALA A 131 4.48 -27.57 -6.12
C ALA A 131 3.43 -28.34 -6.95
N VAL A 132 2.69 -29.24 -6.31
CA VAL A 132 1.60 -29.97 -6.98
C VAL A 132 0.43 -29.03 -7.28
N GLU A 133 0.09 -28.13 -6.34
CA GLU A 133 -0.95 -27.13 -6.57
C GLU A 133 -0.59 -26.17 -7.72
N LEU A 134 0.68 -25.76 -7.82
CA LEU A 134 1.14 -24.90 -8.90
C LEU A 134 1.12 -25.62 -10.25
N ALA A 135 1.62 -26.87 -10.31
CA ALA A 135 1.60 -27.66 -11.55
C ALA A 135 0.16 -27.89 -12.05
N ALA A 136 -0.79 -28.14 -11.14
CA ALA A 136 -2.20 -28.27 -11.51
C ALA A 136 -2.79 -26.96 -12.06
N GLN A 137 -2.40 -25.81 -11.52
CA GLN A 137 -2.82 -24.49 -12.05
C GLN A 137 -2.22 -24.22 -13.43
N GLU A 138 -0.95 -24.57 -13.65
CA GLU A 138 -0.29 -24.43 -14.95
C GLU A 138 -0.94 -25.32 -16.02
N GLU A 139 -1.29 -26.57 -15.67
CA GLU A 139 -2.02 -27.48 -16.56
C GLU A 139 -3.41 -26.93 -16.92
N GLU A 140 -4.14 -26.38 -15.95
CA GLU A 140 -5.47 -25.80 -16.16
C GLU A 140 -5.40 -24.53 -17.04
N GLU A 141 -4.38 -23.67 -16.84
CA GLU A 141 -4.13 -22.50 -17.69
C GLU A 141 -3.75 -22.89 -19.13
N GLU A 142 -2.91 -23.92 -19.32
CA GLU A 142 -2.56 -24.44 -20.64
C GLU A 142 -3.77 -25.04 -21.36
N GLU A 143 -4.63 -25.78 -20.64
CA GLU A 143 -5.88 -26.29 -21.17
C GLU A 143 -6.83 -25.16 -21.56
N GLU A 144 -7.01 -24.14 -20.71
CA GLU A 144 -7.83 -22.96 -21.03
C GLU A 144 -7.28 -22.19 -22.23
N GLU A 145 -5.96 -22.02 -22.34
CA GLU A 145 -5.33 -21.35 -23.46
C GLU A 145 -5.49 -22.16 -24.75
N SER A 146 -5.33 -23.48 -24.70
CA SER A 146 -5.62 -24.39 -25.82
C SER A 146 -7.08 -24.31 -26.25
N HIS A 147 -8.03 -24.29 -25.30
CA HIS A 147 -9.46 -24.11 -25.59
C HIS A 147 -9.74 -22.73 -26.23
N ARG A 148 -9.08 -21.67 -25.77
CA ARG A 148 -9.20 -20.32 -26.34
C ARG A 148 -8.64 -20.26 -27.75
N GLN A 149 -7.48 -20.88 -27.99
CA GLN A 149 -6.90 -20.97 -29.32
C GLN A 149 -7.81 -21.78 -30.25
N HIS A 150 -8.31 -22.96 -29.84
CA HIS A 150 -9.25 -23.76 -30.64
C HIS A 150 -10.57 -23.04 -30.95
N GLN A 151 -11.10 -22.22 -30.03
CA GLN A 151 -12.26 -21.37 -30.29
C GLN A 151 -11.95 -20.28 -31.33
N HIS A 152 -10.80 -19.62 -31.23
CA HIS A 152 -10.32 -18.73 -32.29
C HIS A 152 -10.09 -19.48 -33.61
N GLN A 153 -9.72 -20.76 -33.55
CA GLN A 153 -9.53 -21.57 -34.75
C GLN A 153 -10.83 -21.94 -35.46
N GLY A 154 -11.80 -22.44 -34.70
CA GLY A 154 -13.13 -22.79 -35.22
C GLY A 154 -13.88 -21.57 -35.77
N THR A 155 -13.69 -20.39 -35.17
CA THR A 155 -14.31 -19.13 -35.66
C THR A 155 -13.68 -18.62 -36.96
N TYR A 156 -12.35 -18.70 -37.11
CA TYR A 156 -11.72 -18.35 -38.40
C TYR A 156 -12.13 -19.34 -39.50
N SER A 157 -12.19 -20.64 -39.18
CA SER A 157 -12.45 -21.68 -40.17
C SER A 157 -13.91 -21.66 -40.63
N SER A 158 -14.86 -21.47 -39.71
CA SER A 158 -16.28 -21.31 -40.04
C SER A 158 -16.54 -20.07 -40.93
N SER A 159 -15.85 -18.94 -40.66
CA SER A 159 -15.95 -17.75 -41.52
C SER A 159 -15.40 -17.98 -42.93
N GLN A 160 -14.40 -18.84 -43.09
CA GLN A 160 -13.80 -19.13 -44.39
C GLN A 160 -14.66 -20.07 -45.26
N MET A 161 -15.54 -20.86 -44.64
CA MET A 161 -16.45 -21.80 -45.31
C MET A 161 -17.78 -21.15 -45.71
N ALA A 162 -18.18 -20.07 -45.02
CA ALA A 162 -19.37 -19.29 -45.34
C ALA A 162 -19.19 -18.39 -46.58
N ALA A 163 -17.96 -18.19 -47.04
CA ALA A 163 -17.65 -17.55 -48.32
C ALA A 163 -17.66 -18.59 -49.46
N GLY A 164 -18.82 -19.20 -49.71
CA GLY A 164 -19.04 -20.01 -50.91
C GLY A 164 -18.99 -19.12 -52.17
N PRO A 165 -18.46 -19.63 -53.30
CA PRO A 165 -18.18 -18.83 -54.50
C PRO A 165 -19.49 -18.32 -55.10
N SER A 166 -19.62 -17.00 -55.18
CA SER A 166 -20.66 -16.37 -56.00
C SER A 166 -20.31 -16.63 -57.47
N ASP A 167 -21.19 -17.37 -58.15
CA ASP A 167 -21.12 -17.74 -59.57
C ASP A 167 -20.98 -16.48 -60.47
N PRO A 168 -20.13 -16.48 -61.51
CA PRO A 168 -19.85 -15.30 -62.32
C PRO A 168 -20.92 -15.11 -63.40
N GLY A 169 -22.00 -14.43 -63.02
CA GLY A 169 -23.04 -13.99 -63.96
C GLY A 169 -22.77 -12.58 -64.53
N ALA A 170 -22.58 -12.54 -65.85
CA ALA A 170 -22.82 -11.39 -66.75
C ALA A 170 -21.80 -10.23 -66.72
N SER A 171 -21.36 -9.63 -67.81
CA SER A 171 -21.51 -9.83 -69.26
C SER A 171 -20.65 -8.74 -69.90
N TYR A 172 -19.91 -9.09 -70.95
CA TYR A 172 -19.18 -8.14 -71.80
C TYR A 172 -20.12 -7.08 -72.38
N GLN A 173 -19.75 -5.80 -72.30
CA GLN A 173 -19.84 -4.82 -73.39
C GLN A 173 -18.94 -3.62 -73.12
#